data_AF-A0A831NI65-F1
#
_entry.id   AF-A0A831NI65-F1
#
_cell.length_a   1.000
_cell.length_b   1.000
_cell.length_c   1.000
_cell.angle_alpha   90.00
_cell.angle_beta   90.00
_cell.angle_gamma   90.00
#
_symmetry.space_group_name_H-M   'P 1'
#
loop_
_entity.id
_entity.type
_entity.pdbx_description
1 polymer ?
#
loop_
_entity_poly.entity_id
_entity_poly.type
_entity_poly.pdbx_seq_one_letter_code
_entity_poly.pdbx_strand_id
1 'polypeptide(L)'
;QLRAIARKGGVVQVCLYSGFLRKERPAHILDAIEHLNHMVNVMGIEHVGIGSDFDGDGGIIGCNDSSEMINLTRQLLHERYNEEDIRRIWGGNFLRVMQQVQENGSYK
;
A
#
# COMPACT_ATOMS: atom_id res chain seq x y z
N GLN A 1 9.86 -12.45 0.66
CA GLN A 1 8.83 -12.63 -0.38
C GLN A 1 8.64 -11.38 -1.24
N LEU A 2 8.60 -10.16 -0.67
CA LEU A 2 8.45 -8.89 -1.41
C LEU A 2 9.34 -8.78 -2.68
N ARG A 3 10.66 -9.02 -2.55
CA ARG A 3 11.60 -9.02 -3.69
C ARG A 3 11.21 -10.02 -4.80
N ALA A 4 10.64 -11.18 -4.44
CA ALA A 4 10.23 -12.17 -5.42
C ALA A 4 8.98 -11.72 -6.19
N ILE A 5 8.02 -11.08 -5.51
CA ILE A 5 6.83 -10.47 -6.13
C ILE A 5 7.25 -9.36 -7.09
N ALA A 6 8.15 -8.48 -6.67
CA ALA A 6 8.68 -7.39 -7.50
C ALA A 6 9.38 -7.89 -8.76
N ARG A 7 10.21 -8.94 -8.64
CA ARG A 7 10.88 -9.58 -9.81
C ARG A 7 9.90 -10.16 -10.84
N LYS A 8 8.64 -10.37 -10.47
CA LYS A 8 7.57 -10.81 -11.37
C LYS A 8 6.69 -9.66 -11.86
N GLY A 9 7.08 -8.41 -11.58
CA GLY A 9 6.29 -7.23 -11.94
C GLY A 9 5.10 -6.96 -11.02
N GLY A 10 4.93 -7.74 -9.95
CA GLY A 10 3.75 -7.66 -9.07
C GLY A 10 3.71 -6.41 -8.20
N VAL A 11 2.65 -6.27 -7.41
CA VAL A 11 2.43 -5.18 -6.45
C VAL A 11 2.02 -5.79 -5.10
N VAL A 12 2.44 -5.17 -4.00
CA VAL A 12 1.97 -5.50 -2.64
C VAL A 12 1.39 -4.25 -2.01
N GLN A 13 0.19 -4.35 -1.48
CA GLN A 13 -0.50 -3.22 -0.86
C GLN A 13 -0.42 -3.34 0.66
N VAL A 14 0.01 -2.29 1.35
CA VAL A 14 0.13 -2.29 2.82
C VAL A 14 -1.26 -2.44 3.42
N CYS A 15 -1.44 -3.43 4.30
CA CYS A 15 -2.72 -3.71 4.94
C CYS A 15 -2.90 -2.84 6.19
N LEU A 16 -4.05 -2.18 6.34
CA LEU A 16 -4.38 -1.36 7.52
C LEU A 16 -5.02 -2.19 8.64
N TYR A 17 -4.61 -3.45 8.81
CA TYR A 17 -5.00 -4.27 9.94
C TYR A 17 -4.01 -4.11 11.09
N SER A 18 -4.50 -3.67 12.26
CA SER A 18 -3.65 -3.35 13.42
C SER A 18 -2.73 -4.51 13.82
N GLY A 19 -3.21 -5.75 13.78
CA GLY A 19 -2.45 -6.94 14.21
C GLY A 19 -1.28 -7.32 13.28
N PHE A 20 -1.26 -6.83 12.03
CA PHE A 20 -0.11 -7.01 11.13
C PHE A 20 0.96 -5.94 11.30
N LEU A 21 0.58 -4.75 11.79
CA LEU A 21 1.49 -3.62 11.92
C LEU A 21 2.25 -3.62 13.25
N ARG A 22 1.56 -3.98 14.33
CA ARG A 22 2.06 -4.03 15.72
C ARG A 22 1.43 -5.20 16.48
N LYS A 23 2.16 -5.77 17.45
CA LYS A 23 1.65 -6.88 18.27
C LYS A 23 1.33 -6.46 19.70
N GLU A 24 1.99 -5.43 20.18
CA GLU A 24 2.03 -5.03 21.59
C GLU A 24 1.00 -3.94 21.92
N ARG A 25 0.52 -3.20 20.90
CA ARG A 25 -0.42 -2.09 21.04
C ARG A 25 -1.25 -1.91 19.77
N PRO A 26 -2.39 -1.18 19.84
CA PRO A 26 -3.08 -0.69 18.66
C PRO A 26 -2.13 0.07 17.73
N ALA A 27 -2.26 -0.18 16.43
CA ALA A 27 -1.48 0.48 15.40
C ALA A 27 -2.02 1.89 15.11
N HIS A 28 -1.11 2.78 14.80
CA HIS A 28 -1.37 4.13 14.33
C HIS A 28 -0.98 4.27 12.87
N ILE A 29 -1.48 5.30 12.21
CA ILE A 29 -1.14 5.61 10.82
C ILE A 29 0.38 5.67 10.56
N LEU A 30 1.18 6.17 11.51
CA LEU A 30 2.64 6.20 11.38
C LEU A 30 3.26 4.80 11.31
N ASP A 31 2.66 3.80 11.97
CA ASP A 31 3.11 2.42 11.87
C ASP A 31 2.85 1.87 10.46
N ALA A 32 1.72 2.21 9.83
CA ALA A 32 1.46 1.84 8.43
C ALA A 32 2.44 2.52 7.46
N ILE A 33 2.79 3.78 7.70
CA ILE A 33 3.77 4.53 6.90
C ILE A 33 5.17 3.92 7.02
N GLU A 34 5.58 3.50 8.22
CA GLU A 34 6.86 2.80 8.40
C GLU A 34 6.91 1.48 7.60
N HIS A 35 5.83 0.69 7.65
CA HIS A 35 5.73 -0.54 6.84
C HIS A 35 5.77 -0.24 5.34
N LEU A 36 5.06 0.79 4.89
CA LEU A 36 5.09 1.22 3.49
C LEU A 36 6.51 1.65 3.06
N ASN A 37 7.20 2.45 3.88
CA ASN A 37 8.59 2.88 3.63
C ASN A 37 9.54 1.68 3.57
N HIS A 38 9.37 0.69 4.47
CA HIS A 38 10.13 -0.55 4.42
C HIS A 38 9.86 -1.32 3.11
N MET A 39 8.58 -1.43 2.70
CA MET A 39 8.22 -2.06 1.43
C MET A 39 8.89 -1.33 0.26
N VAL A 40 8.79 -0.01 0.18
CA VAL A 40 9.46 0.80 -0.87
C VAL A 40 10.96 0.53 -0.92
N ASN A 41 11.65 0.49 0.23
CA ASN A 41 13.08 0.19 0.29
C ASN A 41 13.42 -1.24 -0.18
N VAL A 42 12.55 -2.22 0.11
CA VAL A 42 12.81 -3.64 -0.23
C VAL A 42 12.46 -3.96 -1.67
N MET A 43 11.37 -3.40 -2.19
CA MET A 43 10.76 -3.83 -3.45
C MET A 43 10.58 -2.72 -4.49
N GLY A 44 10.88 -1.47 -4.14
CA GLY A 44 10.78 -0.31 -5.04
C GLY A 44 9.38 0.31 -5.04
N ILE A 45 9.33 1.62 -5.31
CA ILE A 45 8.10 2.42 -5.35
C ILE A 45 7.08 1.93 -6.39
N GLU A 46 7.54 1.27 -7.46
CA GLU A 46 6.75 0.70 -8.55
C GLU A 46 5.88 -0.50 -8.15
N HIS A 47 6.09 -1.02 -6.94
CA HIS A 47 5.56 -2.31 -6.50
C HIS A 47 4.82 -2.23 -5.17
N VAL A 48 4.49 -1.03 -4.70
CA VAL A 48 3.74 -0.82 -3.45
C VAL A 48 2.37 -0.17 -3.68
N GLY A 49 1.45 -0.32 -2.73
CA GLY A 49 0.15 0.36 -2.72
C GLY A 49 -0.50 0.34 -1.34
N ILE A 50 -1.79 0.67 -1.26
CA ILE A 50 -2.57 0.72 -0.01
C ILE A 50 -3.77 -0.24 -0.10
N GLY A 51 -3.93 -1.11 0.88
CA GLY A 51 -5.10 -1.99 1.01
C GLY A 51 -5.70 -1.80 2.40
N SER A 52 -6.90 -1.22 2.50
CA SER A 52 -7.44 -0.87 3.81
C SER A 52 -7.92 -2.07 4.61
N ASP A 53 -8.47 -3.08 3.95
CA ASP A 53 -9.21 -4.18 4.59
C ASP A 53 -10.42 -3.68 5.41
N PHE A 54 -10.98 -2.51 5.06
CA PHE A 54 -12.21 -2.01 5.68
C PHE A 54 -13.35 -3.03 5.51
N ASP A 55 -14.22 -3.10 6.52
CA ASP A 55 -15.27 -4.12 6.68
C ASP A 55 -14.77 -5.57 6.86
N GLY A 56 -13.44 -5.77 6.95
CA GLY A 56 -12.77 -7.06 7.19
C GLY A 56 -11.85 -7.13 8.41
N ASP A 57 -11.92 -6.14 9.30
CA ASP A 57 -11.05 -5.83 10.47
C ASP A 57 -9.98 -4.77 10.23
N GLY A 58 -9.88 -4.24 9.01
CA GLY A 58 -9.07 -3.07 8.70
C GLY A 58 -9.54 -1.80 9.42
N GLY A 59 -8.60 -0.94 9.76
CA GLY A 59 -8.80 0.27 10.54
C GLY A 59 -7.69 0.43 11.57
N ILE A 60 -7.09 1.61 11.62
CA ILE A 60 -6.03 1.97 12.58
C ILE A 60 -6.24 3.38 13.11
N ILE A 61 -5.59 3.70 14.22
CA ILE A 61 -5.71 5.04 14.82
C ILE A 61 -5.19 6.09 13.83
N GLY A 62 -6.09 6.97 13.39
CA GLY A 62 -5.83 8.01 12.38
C GLY A 62 -6.23 7.63 10.96
N CYS A 63 -6.76 6.42 10.73
CA CYS A 63 -7.41 5.98 9.50
C CYS A 63 -8.40 4.84 9.81
N ASN A 64 -9.50 5.17 10.46
CA ASN A 64 -10.50 4.19 10.93
C ASN A 64 -11.44 3.71 9.81
N ASP A 65 -11.72 4.56 8.82
CA ASP A 65 -12.64 4.27 7.72
C ASP A 65 -12.26 5.04 6.43
N SER A 66 -13.06 4.85 5.39
CA SER A 66 -12.81 5.43 4.06
C SER A 66 -12.82 6.96 4.05
N SER A 67 -13.51 7.62 4.97
CA SER A 67 -13.53 9.08 5.07
C SER A 67 -12.20 9.65 5.60
N GLU A 68 -11.42 8.85 6.32
CA GLU A 68 -10.13 9.24 6.90
C GLU A 68 -8.93 8.93 6.01
N MET A 69 -9.13 8.29 4.85
CA MET A 69 -8.07 7.91 3.90
C MET A 69 -7.18 9.08 3.46
N ILE A 70 -7.70 10.31 3.49
CA ILE A 70 -6.92 11.53 3.24
C ILE A 70 -5.73 11.68 4.20
N ASN A 71 -5.80 11.13 5.41
CA ASN A 71 -4.72 11.17 6.38
C ASN A 71 -3.48 10.42 5.89
N LEU A 72 -3.63 9.34 5.11
CA LEU A 72 -2.49 8.66 4.50
C LEU A 72 -1.78 9.57 3.51
N THR A 73 -2.52 10.26 2.64
CA THR A 73 -1.93 11.26 1.71
C THR A 73 -1.18 12.35 2.46
N ARG A 74 -1.73 12.84 3.58
CA ARG A 74 -1.04 13.84 4.42
C ARG A 74 0.29 13.32 4.95
N GLN A 75 0.34 12.07 5.40
CA GLN A 75 1.59 11.46 5.85
C GLN A 75 2.58 11.22 4.70
N LEU A 76 2.11 10.77 3.54
CA LEU A 76 2.98 10.60 2.35
C LEU A 76 3.64 11.94 1.94
N LEU A 77 2.89 13.04 1.96
CA LEU A 77 3.43 14.37 1.74
C LEU A 77 4.46 14.77 2.81
N HIS A 78 4.21 14.41 4.07
CA HIS A 78 5.14 14.67 5.18
C HIS A 78 6.46 13.91 5.02
N GLU A 79 6.40 12.65 4.58
CA GLU A 79 7.54 11.79 4.21
C GLU A 79 8.25 12.25 2.92
N ARG A 80 7.76 13.32 2.28
CA ARG A 80 8.30 13.92 1.05
C ARG A 80 8.23 13.02 -0.19
N TYR A 81 7.25 12.11 -0.25
CA TYR A 81 6.89 11.50 -1.53
C TYR A 81 6.42 12.60 -2.49
N ASN A 82 6.92 12.53 -3.73
CA ASN A 82 6.47 13.45 -4.77
C ASN A 82 5.10 12.99 -5.32
N GLU A 83 4.49 13.84 -6.15
CA GLU A 83 3.16 13.56 -6.71
C GLU A 83 3.11 12.28 -7.56
N GLU A 84 4.19 11.97 -8.29
CA GLU A 84 4.28 10.74 -9.09
C GLU A 84 4.26 9.50 -8.20
N ASP A 85 5.07 9.50 -7.13
CA ASP A 85 5.11 8.40 -6.17
C ASP A 85 3.77 8.21 -5.46
N ILE A 86 3.12 9.32 -5.07
CA ILE A 86 1.79 9.29 -4.45
C ILE A 86 0.76 8.68 -5.41
N ARG A 87 0.79 9.06 -6.69
CA ARG A 87 -0.12 8.50 -7.72
C ARG A 87 0.11 7.00 -7.93
N ARG A 88 1.36 6.56 -7.90
CA ARG A 88 1.74 5.15 -7.98
C ARG A 88 1.18 4.36 -6.79
N ILE A 89 1.41 4.85 -5.57
CA ILE A 89 0.94 4.24 -4.31
C ILE A 89 -0.59 4.15 -4.28
N TRP A 90 -1.30 5.22 -4.66
CA TRP A 90 -2.77 5.28 -4.59
C TRP A 90 -3.51 4.39 -5.58
N GLY A 91 -2.82 3.80 -6.55
CA GLY A 91 -3.44 2.85 -7.46
C GLY A 91 -2.72 2.70 -8.79
N GLY A 92 -1.83 3.61 -9.17
CA GLY A 92 -1.10 3.50 -10.44
C GLY A 92 -0.37 2.16 -10.60
N ASN A 93 0.27 1.68 -9.53
CA ASN A 93 0.96 0.38 -9.54
C ASN A 93 -0.02 -0.80 -9.65
N PHE A 94 -1.17 -0.72 -8.96
CA PHE A 94 -2.21 -1.76 -9.05
C PHE A 94 -2.80 -1.82 -10.45
N LEU A 95 -3.16 -0.67 -11.03
CA LEU A 95 -3.72 -0.58 -12.38
C LEU A 95 -2.76 -1.12 -13.43
N ARG A 96 -1.45 -0.82 -13.31
CA ARG A 96 -0.40 -1.42 -14.15
C ARG A 96 -0.43 -2.95 -14.10
N VAL A 97 -0.50 -3.54 -12.91
CA VAL A 97 -0.55 -5.01 -12.75
C VAL A 97 -1.86 -5.58 -13.28
N MET A 98 -2.99 -4.93 -13.01
CA MET A 98 -4.30 -5.35 -13.50
C MET A 98 -4.31 -5.41 -15.04
N GLN A 99 -3.80 -4.37 -15.70
CA GLN A 99 -3.67 -4.32 -17.15
C GLN A 99 -2.78 -5.46 -17.68
N GLN A 100 -1.59 -5.67 -17.10
CA GLN A 100 -0.69 -6.75 -17.50
C GLN A 100 -1.35 -8.13 -17.39
N VAL A 101 -2.16 -8.36 -16.35
CA VAL A 101 -2.87 -9.63 -16.17
C VAL A 101 -3.97 -9.78 -17.24
N GLN A 102 -4.71 -8.73 -17.56
CA GLN A 102 -5.77 -8.78 -18.58
C GLN A 102 -5.22 -8.97 -20.00
N GLU A 103 -4.09 -8.34 -20.34
CA GLU A 103 -3.42 -8.51 -21.64
C GLU A 103 -2.91 -9.95 -21.82
N ASN A 104 -2.32 -10.53 -20.77
CA ASN A 104 -1.86 -11.92 -20.77
C ASN A 104 -3.01 -12.94 -20.62
N GLY A 105 -4.16 -12.50 -20.10
CA GLY A 105 -5.37 -13.29 -19.89
C GLY A 105 -6.33 -13.29 -21.08
N SER A 106 -5.97 -12.64 -22.19
CA SER A 106 -6.65 -12.81 -23.48
C SER A 106 -6.34 -14.23 -23.98
N TYR A 107 -7.16 -15.18 -23.52
CA TYR A 107 -7.18 -16.56 -23.99
C TYR A 107 -7.22 -16.58 -25.53
N LYS A 108 -6.15 -17.12 -26.13
CA LYS A 108 -6.27 -17.88 -27.38
C LYS A 108 -6.82 -19.26 -27.05
#